data_AF-A0A839DZ57-F1
#
_entry.id   AF-A0A839DZ57-F1
#
_cell.length_a   1.000
_cell.length_b   1.000
_cell.length_c   1.000
_cell.angle_alpha   90.00
_cell.angle_beta   90.00
_cell.angle_gamma   90.00
#
_symmetry.space_group_name_H-M   'P 1'
#
loop_
_entity.id
_entity.type
_entity.pdbx_description
1 polymer ?
#
loop_
_entity_poly.entity_id
_entity_poly.type
_entity_poly.pdbx_seq_one_letter_code
_entity_poly.pdbx_strand_id
1 'polypeptide(L)' 'MTDREREILVEIARGAANTEIAERLFLSEGTVKTHVDRILSKLGMRDRVQDVIFAYEHRLVRPGR' A
#
# COMPACT_ATOMS: atom_id res chain seq x y z
N MET A 1 -11.09 5.29 -2.28
CA MET A 1 -10.24 4.16 -1.87
C MET A 1 -11.12 3.12 -1.19
N THR A 2 -10.95 1.84 -1.50
CA THR A 2 -11.68 0.73 -0.85
C THR A 2 -10.98 0.30 0.45
N ASP A 3 -11.65 -0.51 1.28
CA ASP A 3 -11.03 -1.06 2.50
C ASP A 3 -9.79 -1.90 2.18
N ARG A 4 -9.86 -2.73 1.12
CA ARG A 4 -8.72 -3.53 0.69
C ARG A 4 -7.54 -2.68 0.20
N GLU A 5 -7.81 -1.61 -0.53
CA GLU A 5 -6.78 -0.67 -0.96
C GLU A 5 -6.13 0.04 0.23
N ARG A 6 -6.92 0.36 1.27
CA ARG A 6 -6.40 0.94 2.52
C ARG A 6 -5.49 -0.04 3.27
N GLU A 7 -5.89 -1.30 3.40
CA GLU A 7 -5.06 -2.34 4.04
C GLU A 7 -3.71 -2.49 3.34
N ILE A 8 -3.74 -2.57 2.00
CA ILE A 8 -2.51 -2.67 1.19
C ILE A 8 -1.64 -1.43 1.35
N LEU A 9 -2.23 -0.22 1.34
CA LEU A 9 -1.51 1.03 1.55
C LEU A 9 -0.83 1.08 2.94
N VAL A 10 -1.48 0.56 3.98
CA VAL A 10 -0.89 0.45 5.32
C VAL A 10 0.33 -0.47 5.31
N GLU A 11 0.25 -1.64 4.67
CA GLU A 11 1.39 -2.56 4.59
C GLU A 11 2.54 -2.00 3.75
N ILE A 12 2.23 -1.30 2.63
CA ILE A 12 3.21 -0.54 1.86
C ILE A 12 3.95 0.45 2.76
N ALA A 13 3.20 1.22 3.56
CA ALA A 13 3.76 2.23 4.43
C ALA A 13 4.58 1.66 5.60
N ARG A 14 4.32 0.40 5.98
CA ARG A 14 5.16 -0.39 6.89
C ARG A 14 6.42 -0.97 6.22
N GLY A 15 6.60 -0.77 4.92
CA GLY A 15 7.75 -1.24 4.16
C GLY A 15 7.68 -2.70 3.66
N ALA A 16 6.52 -3.35 3.77
CA ALA A 16 6.36 -4.76 3.36
C ALA A 16 6.44 -4.89 1.83
N ALA A 17 7.15 -5.86 1.28
CA ALA A 17 7.16 -6.17 -0.15
C ALA A 17 5.82 -6.78 -0.62
N ASN A 18 5.56 -6.82 -1.94
CA ASN A 18 4.28 -7.33 -2.46
C ASN A 18 4.03 -8.80 -2.12
N THR A 19 5.10 -9.59 -2.02
CA THR A 19 5.05 -11.00 -1.57
C THR A 19 4.62 -11.10 -0.11
N GLU A 20 5.19 -10.27 0.76
CA GLU A 20 4.81 -10.23 2.18
C GLU A 20 3.36 -9.75 2.36
N ILE A 21 2.93 -8.76 1.58
CA ILE A 21 1.53 -8.28 1.58
C ILE A 21 0.59 -9.40 1.11
N ALA A 22 0.98 -10.12 0.06
CA ALA A 22 0.21 -11.23 -0.47
C ALA A 22 0.01 -12.33 0.59
N GLU A 23 1.08 -12.69 1.31
CA GLU A 23 1.02 -13.64 2.42
C GLU A 23 0.14 -13.14 3.58
N ARG A 24 0.34 -11.90 4.04
CA ARG A 24 -0.40 -11.33 5.19
C ARG A 24 -1.89 -11.16 4.91
N LEU A 25 -2.25 -10.84 3.67
CA LEU A 25 -3.64 -10.57 3.27
C LEU A 25 -4.33 -11.75 2.57
N PHE A 26 -3.66 -12.90 2.45
CA PHE A 26 -4.15 -14.11 1.76
C PHE A 26 -4.54 -13.83 0.30
N LEU A 27 -3.66 -13.14 -0.43
CA LEU A 27 -3.82 -12.77 -1.84
C LEU A 27 -2.71 -13.38 -2.69
N SER A 28 -2.89 -13.34 -4.01
CA SER A 28 -1.77 -13.54 -4.93
C SER A 28 -0.94 -12.25 -5.06
N GLU A 29 0.36 -12.38 -5.31
CA GLU A 29 1.22 -11.21 -5.57
C GLU A 29 0.72 -10.36 -6.77
N GLY A 30 0.17 -11.00 -7.81
CA GLY A 30 -0.44 -10.31 -8.95
C GLY A 30 -1.68 -9.50 -8.57
N THR A 31 -2.49 -10.02 -7.65
CA THR A 31 -3.62 -9.28 -7.07
C THR A 31 -3.15 -8.06 -6.29
N VAL A 32 -2.09 -8.21 -5.48
CA VAL A 32 -1.47 -7.08 -4.76
C VAL A 32 -0.98 -6.02 -5.74
N LYS A 33 -0.21 -6.38 -6.77
CA LYS A 33 0.26 -5.46 -7.83
C LYS A 33 -0.89 -4.66 -8.44
N THR A 34 -1.97 -5.35 -8.80
CA THR A 34 -3.17 -4.69 -9.37
C THR A 34 -3.79 -3.67 -8.40
N HIS A 35 -3.82 -3.97 -7.10
CA HIS A 35 -4.30 -3.01 -6.10
C HIS A 35 -3.33 -1.83 -5.93
N VAL A 36 -2.01 -2.06 -5.92
CA VAL A 36 -1.01 -0.98 -5.88
C VAL A 36 -1.18 -0.04 -7.07
N ASP A 37 -1.29 -0.56 -8.29
CA ASP A 37 -1.49 0.27 -9.48
C ASP A 37 -2.77 1.11 -9.40
N ARG A 38 -3.85 0.55 -8.84
CA ARG A 38 -5.10 1.29 -8.60
C ARG A 38 -4.96 2.36 -7.52
N ILE A 39 -4.20 2.10 -6.45
CA ILE A 39 -3.90 3.08 -5.40
C ILE A 39 -3.13 4.26 -6.00
N LEU A 40 -2.03 3.97 -6.71
CA LEU A 40 -1.22 4.97 -7.39
C LEU A 40 -2.06 5.82 -8.34
N SER A 41 -2.86 5.16 -9.19
CA SER A 41 -3.76 5.85 -10.12
C SER A 41 -4.80 6.74 -9.40
N LYS A 42 -5.41 6.25 -8.32
CA LYS A 42 -6.42 6.99 -7.54
C LYS A 42 -5.83 8.18 -6.78
N LEU A 43 -4.60 8.06 -6.30
CA LEU A 43 -3.90 9.11 -5.56
C LEU A 43 -3.11 10.05 -6.47
N GLY A 44 -2.97 9.74 -7.76
CA GLY A 44 -2.15 10.52 -8.69
C GLY A 44 -0.65 10.35 -8.46
N MET A 45 -0.26 9.23 -7.86
CA MET A 45 1.12 8.90 -7.51
C MET A 45 1.79 8.11 -8.63
N ARG A 46 3.10 8.32 -8.78
CA ARG A 46 3.94 7.73 -9.82
C ARG A 46 4.60 6.44 -9.36
N ASP A 47 4.91 6.34 -8.07
CA ASP A 47 5.60 5.19 -7.50
C ASP A 47 5.23 4.95 -6.04
N ARG A 48 5.66 3.78 -5.56
CA ARG A 48 5.42 3.30 -4.20
C ARG A 48 6.02 4.21 -3.12
N VAL A 49 7.10 4.92 -3.39
CA VAL A 49 7.71 5.83 -2.39
C VAL A 49 6.73 6.96 -2.09
N GLN A 50 6.01 7.45 -3.10
CA GLN A 50 4.97 8.45 -2.91
C GLN A 50 3.78 7.92 -2.09
N ASP A 51 3.39 6.64 -2.24
CA ASP A 51 2.37 6.02 -1.37
C ASP A 51 2.81 6.00 0.11
N VAL A 52 4.09 5.70 0.37
CA VAL A 52 4.66 5.72 1.73
C VAL A 52 4.60 7.13 2.32
N ILE A 53 5.02 8.15 1.55
CA ILE A 53 4.97 9.56 1.97
C ILE A 53 3.53 9.98 2.28
N PHE A 54 2.60 9.69 1.36
CA PHE A 54 1.18 9.97 1.54
C PHE A 54 0.63 9.36 2.82
N ALA A 55 0.96 8.08 3.09
CA ALA A 55 0.49 7.40 4.30
C ALA A 55 1.02 8.03 5.59
N TYR A 56 2.24 8.58 5.59
CA TYR A 56 2.77 9.33 6.73
C TYR A 56 2.11 10.70 6.90
N GLU A 57 1.98 11.47 5.82
CA GLU A 57 1.35 12.81 5.84
C GLU A 57 -0.10 12.75 6.34
N HIS A 58 -0.83 11.72 5.92
CA HIS A 58 -2.22 11.48 6.31
C HIS A 58 -2.37 10.66 7.61
N ARG A 59 -1.27 10.39 8.32
CA ARG A 59 -1.24 9.65 9.59
C ARG A 59 -1.91 8.27 9.53
N LEU A 60 -1.86 7.62 8.37
CA LEU A 60 -2.30 6.23 8.20
C LEU A 60 -1.35 5.26 8.92
N VAL A 61 -0.07 5.64 9.02
CA VAL A 61 0.96 4.95 9.83
C VAL A 61 1.79 5.98 10.61
N ARG A 62 2.48 5.53 11.68
CA ARG A 62 3.42 6.36 12.44
C ARG A 62 4.84 5.83 12.22
N PRO A 63 5.84 6.71 11.96
CA PRO A 63 7.23 6.27 11.85
C PRO A 63 7.68 5.59 13.14
N GLY A 64 8.36 4.44 13.03
CA GLY A 64 8.97 3.76 14.18
C GLY A 64 8.03 2.85 15.00
N ARG A 65 6.87 2.43 14.45
CA ARG A 65 6.00 1.43 15.06
C ARG A 65 5.46 0.42 14.06
#